data_AF-A0A2V2VIN1-F1
#
_entry.id   AF-A0A2V2VIN1-F1
#
_cell.length_a   1.000
_cell.length_b   1.000
_cell.length_c   1.000
_cell.angle_alpha   90.00
_cell.angle_beta   90.00
_cell.angle_gamma   90.00
#
_symmetry.space_group_name_H-M   'P 1'
#
loop_
_entity.id
_entity.type
_entity.pdbx_description
1 polymer ?
#
loop_
_entity_poly.entity_id
_entity_poly.type
_entity_poly.pdbx_seq_one_letter_code
_entity_poly.pdbx_strand_id
1 'polypeptide(L)'
;MNARAQELAREKKLADRAFLDQKPEGVPLRELPLDDDSDFVAMEQERRQLLEKDPRRNAKEIAALEESMNARAQELAREKKLADRAFLDQKPEGVPLRELPLDDDSDFVAMEQERRQLLEKDPRRNAKEIAALEESMNARAQELAREKKLADRAFLDQKPEGVPLRELPLDDDSDFVAMEQERRQLLEKDPRRNAKEIAALEESMNARAQELAREKKLADRAFLDQKPEGVPLRELPLDDDSDFVAMEQERRQLLEKDPRRNAKEIAALEESMNARAQELAREKKLADRAFLDQKPEGVPLRELPLDDDSDFVAMEQERRQLLEKDPRRNAKEIAALEESMNARAQELAREKKLADRAFLDQKPEGVPLRELPLDDDSDFVAMEQERRQLLEKDPRRNAREIAALEESMNARAQELAREKKLADRAFLDQKPEGVPLRELPLDDDSDFVAMEQERRQLLEKDPRRNAKEMLRLRRA
;
A
#
# COMPACT_ATOMS: atom_id res chain seq x y z
N MET A 1 -43.06 65.87 19.91
CA MET A 1 -42.04 66.69 20.61
C MET A 1 -40.97 65.81 21.26
N ASN A 2 -41.30 64.90 22.19
CA ASN A 2 -40.30 64.05 22.86
C ASN A 2 -39.48 63.16 21.90
N ALA A 3 -40.09 62.52 20.91
CA ALA A 3 -39.37 61.72 19.92
C ALA A 3 -38.32 62.55 19.13
N ARG A 4 -38.68 63.78 18.75
CA ARG A 4 -37.77 64.71 18.04
C ARG A 4 -36.64 65.22 18.95
N ALA A 5 -36.92 65.46 20.23
CA ALA A 5 -35.89 65.82 21.20
C ALA A 5 -34.90 64.67 21.44
N GLN A 6 -35.38 63.42 21.49
CA GLN A 6 -34.52 62.23 21.59
C GLN A 6 -33.67 62.03 20.33
N GLU A 7 -34.23 62.24 19.14
CA GLU A 7 -33.51 62.19 17.88
C GLU A 7 -32.37 63.22 17.84
N LEU A 8 -32.66 64.50 18.15
CA LEU A 8 -31.64 65.56 18.23
C LEU A 8 -30.56 65.27 19.30
N ALA A 9 -30.93 64.66 20.43
CA ALA A 9 -29.97 64.27 21.45
C ALA A 9 -29.02 63.15 20.97
N ARG A 10 -29.53 62.18 20.19
CA ARG A 10 -28.72 61.14 19.56
C ARG A 10 -27.78 61.71 18.50
N GLU A 11 -28.28 62.59 17.65
CA GLU A 11 -27.45 63.29 16.64
C GLU A 11 -26.31 64.08 17.30
N LYS A 12 -26.62 64.82 18.37
CA LYS A 12 -25.60 65.57 19.12
C LYS A 12 -24.55 64.63 19.75
N LYS A 13 -24.98 63.54 20.40
CA LYS A 13 -24.04 62.55 20.96
C LYS A 13 -23.14 61.93 19.88
N LEU A 14 -23.70 61.61 18.71
CA LEU A 14 -22.93 61.05 17.61
C LEU A 14 -21.88 62.05 17.11
N ALA A 15 -22.25 63.34 16.99
CA ALA A 15 -21.33 64.41 16.63
C ALA A 15 -20.23 64.62 17.69
N ASP A 16 -20.57 64.57 18.99
CA ASP A 16 -19.60 64.68 20.09
C ASP A 16 -18.61 63.50 20.12
N ARG A 17 -18.99 62.36 19.52
CA ARG A 17 -18.22 61.12 19.35
C ARG A 17 -17.52 61.00 17.98
N ALA A 18 -17.46 62.06 17.18
CA ALA A 18 -16.87 62.03 15.84
C ALA A 18 -15.37 61.68 15.80
N PHE A 19 -14.67 61.79 16.93
CA PHE A 19 -13.27 61.40 17.09
C PHE A 19 -13.07 59.87 17.19
N LEU A 20 -14.15 59.13 17.41
CA LEU A 20 -14.09 57.67 17.44
C LEU A 20 -14.06 57.11 16.02
N ASP A 21 -13.49 55.92 15.88
CA ASP A 21 -13.78 55.07 14.73
C ASP A 21 -15.31 54.92 14.60
N GLN A 22 -15.84 55.18 13.40
CA GLN A 22 -17.27 55.11 13.15
C GLN A 22 -17.76 53.67 12.93
N LYS A 23 -16.83 52.74 12.65
CA LYS A 23 -17.09 51.32 12.47
C LYS A 23 -16.00 50.46 13.13
N PRO A 24 -15.80 50.57 14.46
CA PRO A 24 -14.85 49.70 15.17
C PRO A 24 -15.19 48.23 14.89
N GLU A 25 -14.20 47.45 14.45
CA GLU A 25 -14.37 46.04 14.06
C GLU A 25 -15.47 45.80 13.00
N GLY A 26 -15.80 46.83 12.19
CA GLY A 26 -16.87 46.80 11.20
C GLY A 26 -18.28 47.04 11.75
N VAL A 27 -18.44 47.21 13.08
CA VAL A 27 -19.73 47.45 13.74
C VAL A 27 -20.03 48.95 13.78
N PRO A 28 -21.19 49.42 13.26
CA PRO A 28 -21.55 50.82 13.36
C PRO A 28 -21.59 51.32 14.81
N LEU A 29 -20.97 52.46 15.10
CA LEU A 29 -20.87 53.04 16.45
C LEU A 29 -22.23 53.18 17.17
N ARG A 30 -23.30 53.42 16.41
CA ARG A 30 -24.69 53.53 16.90
C ARG A 30 -25.28 52.23 17.46
N GLU A 31 -24.70 51.08 17.09
CA GLU A 31 -25.14 49.75 17.50
C GLU A 31 -24.41 49.24 18.74
N LEU A 32 -23.37 49.96 19.18
CA LEU A 32 -22.62 49.65 20.39
C LEU A 32 -23.34 50.17 21.64
N PRO A 33 -23.31 49.42 22.75
CA PRO A 33 -23.92 49.81 24.03
C PRO A 33 -23.05 50.83 24.79
N LEU A 34 -22.52 51.86 24.11
CA LEU A 34 -21.61 52.85 24.69
C LEU A 34 -22.25 53.66 25.84
N ASP A 35 -23.58 53.79 25.81
CA ASP A 35 -24.33 54.50 26.85
C ASP A 35 -24.57 53.64 28.11
N ASP A 36 -24.44 52.32 27.99
CA ASP A 36 -24.62 51.36 29.07
C ASP A 36 -23.28 50.91 29.68
N ASP A 37 -22.15 51.19 29.01
CA ASP A 37 -20.80 50.89 29.50
C ASP A 37 -20.31 51.98 30.46
N SER A 38 -20.18 51.62 31.74
CA SER A 38 -19.80 52.57 32.80
C SER A 38 -18.44 53.22 32.57
N ASP A 39 -17.49 52.46 32.03
CA ASP A 39 -16.11 52.91 31.85
C ASP A 39 -16.02 53.90 30.67
N PHE A 40 -16.70 53.59 29.56
CA PHE A 40 -16.84 54.51 28.44
C PHE A 40 -17.56 55.81 28.84
N VAL A 41 -18.64 55.72 29.60
CA VAL A 41 -19.37 56.91 30.10
C VAL A 41 -18.48 57.76 31.01
N ALA A 42 -17.65 57.15 31.86
CA ALA A 42 -16.71 57.86 32.71
C ALA A 42 -15.64 58.62 31.89
N MET A 43 -15.04 57.96 30.88
CA MET A 43 -14.09 58.59 29.96
C MET A 43 -14.74 59.74 29.16
N GLU A 44 -15.99 59.58 28.73
CA GLU A 44 -16.72 60.64 28.01
C GLU A 44 -16.99 61.87 28.90
N GLN A 45 -17.21 61.68 30.20
CA GLN A 45 -17.34 62.77 31.16
C GLN A 45 -15.99 63.47 31.42
N GLU A 46 -14.93 62.70 31.60
CA GLU A 46 -13.57 63.24 31.79
C GLU A 46 -13.13 64.07 30.57
N ARG A 47 -13.38 63.57 29.36
CA ARG A 47 -13.10 64.28 28.12
C ARG A 47 -13.85 65.62 28.06
N ARG A 48 -15.14 65.63 28.43
CA ARG A 48 -15.94 66.86 28.50
C ARG A 48 -15.34 67.87 29.48
N GLN A 49 -14.90 67.43 30.67
CA GLN A 49 -14.25 68.30 31.65
C GLN A 49 -12.92 68.87 31.16
N LEU A 50 -12.10 68.09 30.46
CA LEU A 50 -10.83 68.54 29.90
C LEU A 50 -11.04 69.58 28.79
N LEU A 51 -12.06 69.40 27.96
CA LEU A 51 -12.48 70.34 26.91
C LEU A 51 -13.05 71.65 27.50
N GLU A 52 -13.79 71.59 28.62
CA GLU A 52 -14.32 72.80 29.27
C GLU A 52 -13.23 73.63 29.97
N LYS A 53 -12.20 72.98 30.53
CA LYS A 53 -11.11 73.67 31.24
C LYS A 53 -10.19 74.46 30.32
N ASP A 54 -9.48 73.77 29.42
CA ASP A 54 -8.57 74.37 28.44
C ASP A 54 -8.17 73.31 27.39
N PRO A 55 -8.82 73.26 26.22
CA PRO A 55 -8.52 72.29 25.17
C PRO A 55 -7.07 72.33 24.68
N ARG A 56 -6.42 73.50 24.70
CA ARG A 56 -5.06 73.66 24.17
C ARG A 56 -4.03 73.12 25.15
N ARG A 57 -4.22 73.41 26.43
CA ARG A 57 -3.31 72.93 27.48
C ARG A 57 -3.47 71.43 27.74
N ASN A 58 -4.70 70.91 27.62
CA ASN A 58 -5.02 69.50 27.89
C ASN A 58 -4.94 68.62 26.63
N ALA A 59 -4.46 69.12 25.49
CA ALA A 59 -4.51 68.41 24.20
C ALA A 59 -3.89 67.00 24.25
N LYS A 60 -2.80 66.79 24.99
CA LYS A 60 -2.18 65.47 25.15
C LYS A 60 -3.03 64.49 25.95
N GLU A 61 -3.63 64.96 27.04
CA GLU A 61 -4.50 64.14 27.89
C GLU A 61 -5.80 63.80 27.15
N ILE A 62 -6.36 64.77 26.43
CA ILE A 62 -7.54 64.55 25.56
C ILE A 62 -7.20 63.50 24.49
N ALA A 63 -6.08 63.61 23.79
CA ALA A 63 -5.69 62.62 22.78
C ALA A 63 -5.51 61.21 23.34
N ALA A 64 -4.84 61.06 24.49
CA ALA A 64 -4.66 59.77 25.15
C ALA A 64 -6.01 59.17 25.63
N LEU A 65 -6.92 60.02 26.11
CA LEU A 65 -8.26 59.61 26.51
C LEU A 65 -9.11 59.21 25.30
N GLU A 66 -9.02 59.95 24.19
CA GLU A 66 -9.69 59.62 22.92
C GLU A 66 -9.18 58.29 22.35
N GLU A 67 -7.89 57.99 22.48
CA GLU A 67 -7.32 56.69 22.12
C GLU A 67 -7.85 55.56 23.01
N SER A 68 -7.94 55.80 24.33
CA SER A 68 -8.50 54.83 25.29
C SER A 68 -10.00 54.57 25.04
N MET A 69 -10.76 55.63 24.72
CA MET A 69 -12.16 55.51 24.32
C MET A 69 -12.32 54.72 23.01
N ASN A 70 -11.43 54.93 22.03
CA ASN A 70 -11.40 54.13 20.80
C ASN A 70 -11.09 52.66 21.10
N ALA A 71 -10.12 52.36 21.95
CA ALA A 71 -9.80 50.99 22.37
C ALA A 71 -11.00 50.32 23.04
N ARG A 72 -11.69 51.01 23.96
CA ARG A 72 -12.90 50.47 24.61
C ARG A 72 -14.05 50.27 23.63
N ALA A 73 -14.23 51.18 22.66
CA ALA A 73 -15.23 51.00 21.61
C ALA A 73 -14.92 49.79 20.72
N GLN A 74 -13.64 49.52 20.42
CA GLN A 74 -13.21 48.28 19.74
C GLN A 74 -13.50 47.03 20.58
N GLU A 75 -13.21 47.04 21.87
CA GLU A 75 -13.55 45.92 22.77
C GLU A 75 -15.05 45.62 22.78
N LEU A 76 -15.88 46.64 22.97
CA LEU A 76 -17.34 46.50 22.95
C LEU A 76 -17.84 46.01 21.59
N ALA A 77 -17.20 46.40 20.49
CA ALA A 77 -17.52 45.88 19.16
C ALA A 77 -17.19 44.39 19.02
N ARG A 78 -16.03 43.93 19.54
CA ARG A 78 -15.68 42.50 19.57
C ARG A 78 -16.67 41.69 20.40
N GLU A 79 -17.01 42.18 21.60
CA GLU A 79 -17.98 41.54 22.48
C GLU A 79 -19.36 41.43 21.82
N LYS A 80 -19.82 42.51 21.19
CA LYS A 80 -21.10 42.51 20.45
C LYS A 80 -21.07 41.50 19.31
N LYS A 81 -20.02 41.47 18.48
CA LYS A 81 -19.92 40.50 17.37
C LYS A 81 -19.93 39.07 17.87
N LEU A 82 -19.21 38.78 18.95
CA LEU A 82 -19.22 37.45 19.56
C LEU A 82 -20.63 37.06 20.01
N ALA A 83 -21.36 37.98 20.65
CA ALA A 83 -22.74 37.76 21.06
C ALA A 83 -23.68 37.58 19.86
N ASP A 84 -23.55 38.42 18.83
CA ASP A 84 -24.38 38.38 17.62
C ASP A 84 -24.16 37.08 16.83
N ARG A 85 -22.96 36.49 16.92
CA ARG A 85 -22.53 35.22 16.29
C ARG A 85 -22.70 33.99 17.19
N ALA A 86 -23.33 34.11 18.36
CA ALA A 86 -23.47 33.01 19.31
C ALA A 86 -24.32 31.83 18.80
N PHE A 87 -25.14 32.04 17.76
CA PHE A 87 -25.92 31.00 17.09
C PHE A 87 -25.09 30.11 16.17
N LEU A 88 -23.85 30.52 15.83
CA LEU A 88 -22.95 29.72 15.03
C LEU A 88 -22.33 28.61 15.86
N ASP A 89 -21.95 27.52 15.18
CA ASP A 89 -20.99 26.59 15.73
C ASP A 89 -19.72 27.37 16.15
N GLN A 90 -19.27 27.17 17.38
CA GLN A 90 -18.10 27.86 17.91
C GLN A 90 -16.79 27.18 17.50
N LYS A 91 -16.87 25.94 16.98
CA LYS A 91 -15.75 25.17 16.46
C LYS A 91 -16.11 24.43 15.16
N PRO A 92 -16.54 25.14 14.10
CA PRO A 92 -16.82 24.53 12.81
C PRO A 92 -15.60 23.74 12.32
N GLU A 93 -15.79 22.45 12.00
CA GLU A 93 -14.71 21.53 11.57
C GLU A 93 -13.53 21.43 12.58
N GLY A 94 -13.78 21.74 13.86
CA GLY A 94 -12.78 21.78 14.93
C GLY A 94 -11.97 23.09 15.01
N VAL A 95 -12.17 24.02 14.07
CA VAL A 95 -11.48 25.32 14.04
C VAL A 95 -12.22 26.33 14.90
N PRO A 96 -11.57 27.00 15.88
CA PRO A 96 -12.21 28.05 16.66
C PRO A 96 -12.76 29.17 15.78
N LEU A 97 -14.02 29.56 15.99
CA LEU A 97 -14.72 30.57 15.17
C LEU A 97 -13.94 31.89 15.04
N ARG A 98 -13.21 32.29 16.09
CA ARG A 98 -12.36 33.48 16.13
C ARG A 98 -11.16 33.45 15.17
N GLU A 99 -10.75 32.26 14.72
CA GLU A 99 -9.63 32.05 13.79
C GLU A 99 -10.09 32.06 12.32
N LEU A 100 -11.40 32.11 12.08
CA LEU A 100 -11.97 32.21 10.74
C LEU A 100 -12.01 33.65 10.27
N PRO A 101 -11.71 33.91 8.98
CA PRO A 101 -11.74 35.25 8.39
C PRO A 101 -13.16 35.70 8.04
N LEU A 102 -14.11 35.57 8.97
CA LEU A 102 -15.54 35.87 8.74
C LEU A 102 -15.79 37.33 8.35
N ASP A 103 -14.90 38.23 8.77
CA ASP A 103 -15.00 39.66 8.50
C ASP A 103 -14.49 40.06 7.11
N ASP A 104 -13.62 39.22 6.54
CA ASP A 104 -13.06 39.41 5.20
C ASP A 104 -13.89 38.66 4.14
N ASP A 105 -14.78 37.76 4.56
CA ASP A 105 -15.67 37.00 3.67
C ASP A 105 -16.91 37.82 3.30
N SER A 106 -16.98 38.26 2.03
CA SER A 106 -18.07 39.12 1.55
C SER A 106 -19.45 38.49 1.68
N ASP A 107 -19.54 37.17 1.49
CA ASP A 107 -20.81 36.44 1.50
C ASP A 107 -21.31 36.30 2.94
N PHE A 108 -20.43 35.93 3.87
CA PHE A 108 -20.74 35.92 5.30
C PHE A 108 -21.17 37.29 5.82
N VAL A 109 -20.45 38.35 5.46
CA VAL A 109 -20.80 39.72 5.85
C VAL A 109 -22.16 40.14 5.29
N ALA A 110 -22.49 39.75 4.06
CA ALA A 110 -23.80 40.03 3.45
C ALA A 110 -24.93 39.31 4.21
N MET A 111 -24.75 38.03 4.54
CA MET A 111 -25.72 37.27 5.35
C MET A 111 -25.88 37.87 6.76
N GLU A 112 -24.81 38.31 7.40
CA GLU A 112 -24.87 38.97 8.71
C GLU A 112 -25.65 40.29 8.65
N GLN A 113 -25.54 41.04 7.56
CA GLN A 113 -26.35 42.25 7.34
C GLN A 113 -27.84 41.92 7.10
N GLU A 114 -28.14 40.91 6.30
CA GLU A 114 -29.50 40.45 6.04
C GLU A 114 -30.18 39.98 7.34
N ARG A 115 -29.47 39.18 8.14
CA ARG A 115 -29.95 38.71 9.44
C ARG A 115 -30.29 39.89 10.37
N ARG A 116 -29.42 40.90 10.43
CA ARG A 116 -29.68 42.13 11.19
C ARG A 116 -30.96 42.83 10.72
N GLN A 117 -31.16 42.97 9.41
CA GLN A 117 -32.38 43.60 8.87
C GLN A 117 -33.65 42.81 9.22
N LEU A 118 -33.59 41.49 9.20
CA LEU A 118 -34.73 40.64 9.57
C LEU A 118 -35.07 40.73 11.05
N LEU A 119 -34.05 40.82 11.91
CA LEU A 119 -34.20 41.04 13.36
C LEU A 119 -34.75 42.43 13.68
N GLU A 120 -34.36 43.48 12.94
CA GLU A 120 -34.89 44.83 13.15
C GLU A 120 -36.36 44.98 12.73
N LYS A 121 -36.78 44.27 11.68
CA LYS A 121 -38.15 44.38 11.14
C LYS A 121 -39.20 43.75 12.06
N ASP A 122 -39.14 42.43 12.23
CA ASP A 122 -40.03 41.65 13.13
C ASP A 122 -39.46 40.24 13.30
N PRO A 123 -38.71 39.97 14.39
CA PRO A 123 -38.10 38.66 14.63
C PRO A 123 -39.10 37.51 14.67
N ARG A 124 -40.33 37.76 15.12
CA ARG A 124 -41.35 36.70 15.27
C ARG A 124 -41.93 36.29 13.93
N ARG A 125 -42.18 37.26 13.05
CA ARG A 125 -42.69 36.98 11.70
C ARG A 125 -41.60 36.41 10.79
N ASN A 126 -40.35 36.84 10.97
CA ASN A 126 -39.22 36.42 10.13
C ASN A 126 -38.49 35.19 10.67
N ALA A 127 -38.98 34.54 11.73
CA ALA A 127 -38.27 33.46 12.43
C ALA A 127 -37.78 32.32 11.52
N LYS A 128 -38.58 31.92 10.51
CA LYS A 128 -38.19 30.88 9.54
C LYS A 128 -37.07 31.31 8.61
N GLU A 129 -37.11 32.55 8.16
CA GLU A 129 -36.11 33.13 7.26
C GLU A 129 -34.80 33.37 8.00
N ILE A 130 -34.88 33.85 9.24
CA ILE A 130 -33.73 33.97 10.16
C ILE A 130 -33.10 32.59 10.38
N ALA A 131 -33.88 31.56 10.71
CA ALA A 131 -33.35 30.21 10.93
C ALA A 131 -32.65 29.63 9.68
N ALA A 132 -33.25 29.80 8.49
CA ALA A 132 -32.64 29.35 7.24
C ALA A 132 -31.33 30.10 6.93
N LEU A 133 -31.31 31.42 7.20
CA LEU A 133 -30.12 32.25 7.03
C LEU A 133 -29.03 31.87 8.04
N GLU A 134 -29.38 31.61 9.30
CA GLU A 134 -28.46 31.13 10.33
C GLU A 134 -27.86 29.76 9.96
N GLU A 135 -28.61 28.88 9.31
CA GLU A 135 -28.12 27.62 8.75
C GLU A 135 -27.13 27.86 7.60
N SER A 136 -27.43 28.78 6.68
CA SER A 136 -26.51 29.16 5.60
C SER A 136 -25.22 29.81 6.12
N MET A 137 -25.31 30.66 7.15
CA MET A 137 -24.15 31.23 7.81
C MET A 137 -23.28 30.17 8.49
N ASN A 138 -23.90 29.17 9.14
CA ASN A 138 -23.18 28.02 9.69
C ASN A 138 -22.49 27.20 8.58
N ALA A 139 -23.17 26.95 7.46
CA ALA A 139 -22.58 26.23 6.34
C ALA A 139 -21.38 26.98 5.74
N ARG A 140 -21.46 28.31 5.59
CA ARG A 140 -20.34 29.14 5.13
C ARG A 140 -19.18 29.15 6.14
N ALA A 141 -19.46 29.20 7.43
CA ALA A 141 -18.43 29.09 8.46
C ALA A 141 -17.72 27.72 8.42
N GLN A 142 -18.46 26.64 8.18
CA GLN A 142 -17.88 25.31 7.96
C GLN A 142 -17.00 25.26 6.71
N GLU A 143 -17.45 25.85 5.60
CA GLU A 143 -16.66 25.94 4.37
C GLU A 143 -15.33 26.70 4.59
N LEU A 144 -15.39 27.88 5.21
CA LEU A 144 -14.21 28.66 5.57
C LEU A 144 -13.27 27.90 6.51
N ALA A 145 -13.81 27.09 7.43
CA ALA A 145 -13.01 26.24 8.29
C ALA A 145 -12.28 25.13 7.50
N ARG A 146 -12.95 24.50 6.52
CA ARG A 146 -12.30 23.51 5.63
C ARG A 146 -11.20 24.16 4.79
N GLU A 147 -11.47 25.33 4.21
CA GLU A 147 -10.48 26.09 3.43
C GLU A 147 -9.26 26.46 4.27
N LYS A 148 -9.49 26.97 5.49
CA LYS A 148 -8.42 27.31 6.42
C LYS A 148 -7.59 26.07 6.76
N LYS A 149 -8.21 24.95 7.11
CA LYS A 149 -7.48 23.69 7.41
C LYS A 149 -6.66 23.22 6.22
N LEU A 150 -7.22 23.29 5.01
CA LEU A 150 -6.48 22.93 3.80
C LEU A 150 -5.25 23.82 3.62
N ALA A 151 -5.39 25.13 3.83
CA ALA A 151 -4.28 26.07 3.76
C ALA A 151 -3.25 25.83 4.88
N ASP A 152 -3.70 25.59 6.11
CA ASP A 152 -2.84 25.35 7.27
C ASP A 152 -2.06 24.03 7.14
N ARG A 153 -2.61 23.05 6.41
CA ARG A 153 -2.01 21.74 6.10
C ARG A 153 -1.27 21.70 4.75
N ALA A 154 -1.07 22.83 4.08
CA ALA A 154 -0.41 22.86 2.76
C ALA A 154 1.06 22.40 2.78
N PHE A 155 1.70 22.39 3.94
CA PHE A 155 3.06 21.87 4.12
C PHE A 155 3.13 20.33 4.15
N LEU A 156 1.99 19.65 4.28
CA LEU A 156 1.92 18.20 4.22
C LEU A 156 2.02 17.72 2.78
N ASP A 157 2.55 16.51 2.61
CA ASP A 157 2.31 15.75 1.39
C ASP A 157 0.80 15.64 1.15
N GLN A 158 0.35 15.98 -0.06
CA GLN A 158 -1.06 15.97 -0.41
C GLN A 158 -1.55 14.56 -0.78
N LYS A 159 -0.62 13.63 -1.04
CA LYS A 159 -0.89 12.22 -1.34
C LYS A 159 0.09 11.28 -0.63
N PRO A 160 0.18 11.32 0.71
CA PRO A 160 1.04 10.41 1.47
C PRO A 160 0.70 8.96 1.09
N GLU A 161 1.70 8.18 0.70
CA GLU A 161 1.54 6.78 0.26
C GLU A 161 0.54 6.59 -0.91
N GLY A 162 0.28 7.65 -1.69
CA GLY A 162 -0.70 7.69 -2.78
C GLY A 162 -2.14 7.96 -2.32
N VAL A 163 -2.40 8.10 -1.02
CA VAL A 163 -3.74 8.36 -0.46
C VAL A 163 -3.98 9.86 -0.37
N PRO A 164 -5.07 10.41 -0.96
CA PRO A 164 -5.39 11.83 -0.81
C PRO A 164 -5.53 12.26 0.65
N LEU A 165 -4.91 13.37 1.03
CA LEU A 165 -4.90 13.87 2.42
C LEU A 165 -6.31 14.02 3.03
N ARG A 166 -7.29 14.39 2.20
CA ARG A 166 -8.71 14.52 2.58
C ARG A 166 -9.39 13.21 3.00
N GLU A 167 -8.81 12.07 2.61
CA GLU A 167 -9.33 10.72 2.94
C GLU A 167 -8.71 10.16 4.22
N LEU A 168 -7.75 10.87 4.81
CA LEU A 168 -7.13 10.51 6.07
C LEU A 168 -7.93 11.08 7.26
N PRO A 169 -8.09 10.30 8.34
CA PRO A 169 -8.82 10.72 9.54
C PRO A 169 -7.94 11.62 10.44
N LEU A 170 -7.33 12.66 9.87
CA LEU A 170 -6.40 13.55 10.60
C LEU A 170 -7.05 14.26 11.79
N ASP A 171 -8.35 14.49 11.72
CA ASP A 171 -9.11 15.18 12.76
C ASP A 171 -9.52 14.27 13.92
N ASP A 172 -9.55 12.96 13.67
CA ASP A 172 -9.84 11.93 14.68
C ASP A 172 -8.55 11.41 15.34
N ASP A 173 -7.38 11.68 14.74
CA ASP A 173 -6.08 11.30 15.27
C ASP A 173 -5.58 12.27 16.34
N SER A 174 -5.61 11.85 17.61
CA SER A 174 -5.26 12.69 18.75
C SER A 174 -3.84 13.25 18.68
N ASP A 175 -2.90 12.46 18.14
CA ASP A 175 -1.49 12.85 18.07
C ASP A 175 -1.28 13.90 16.98
N PHE A 176 -1.88 13.71 15.81
CA PHE A 176 -1.89 14.71 14.75
C PHE A 176 -2.54 16.03 15.20
N VAL A 177 -3.69 15.97 15.87
CA VAL A 177 -4.38 17.16 16.41
C VAL A 177 -3.51 17.88 17.45
N ALA A 178 -2.80 17.15 18.31
CA ALA A 178 -1.89 17.75 19.28
C ALA A 178 -0.72 18.48 18.60
N MET A 179 -0.10 17.87 17.59
CA MET A 179 0.96 18.50 16.80
C MET A 179 0.46 19.74 16.04
N GLU A 180 -0.75 19.70 15.48
CA GLU A 180 -1.36 20.85 14.81
C GLU A 180 -1.59 22.03 15.78
N GLN A 181 -1.99 21.74 17.03
CA GLN A 181 -2.12 22.76 18.07
C GLN A 181 -0.75 23.35 18.48
N GLU A 182 0.26 22.51 18.66
CA GLU A 182 1.62 22.95 18.99
C GLU A 182 2.20 23.84 17.87
N ARG A 183 2.03 23.42 16.60
CA ARG A 183 2.46 24.20 15.44
C ARG A 183 1.80 25.58 15.42
N ARG A 184 0.50 25.65 15.67
CA ARG A 184 -0.23 26.92 15.79
C ARG A 184 0.35 27.82 16.88
N GLN A 185 0.63 27.28 18.06
CA GLN A 185 1.24 28.07 19.16
C GLN A 185 2.63 28.60 18.81
N LEU A 186 3.45 27.82 18.09
CA LEU A 186 4.77 28.25 17.65
C LEU A 186 4.71 29.36 16.61
N LEU A 187 3.74 29.28 15.69
CA LEU A 187 3.45 30.31 14.69
C LEU A 187 2.91 31.61 15.31
N GLU A 188 2.07 31.52 16.34
CA GLU A 188 1.56 32.71 17.04
C GLU A 188 2.64 33.44 17.85
N LYS A 189 3.58 32.71 18.45
CA LYS A 189 4.63 33.29 19.30
C LYS A 189 5.67 34.09 18.52
N ASP A 190 6.42 33.41 17.64
CA ASP A 190 7.44 34.01 16.76
C ASP A 190 7.89 32.97 15.72
N PRO A 191 7.31 32.98 14.50
CA PRO A 191 7.65 32.02 13.45
C PRO A 191 9.14 32.02 13.09
N ARG A 192 9.81 33.17 13.15
CA ARG A 192 11.22 33.28 12.74
C ARG A 192 12.13 32.65 13.76
N ARG A 193 11.86 32.88 15.04
CA ARG A 193 12.64 32.31 16.13
C ARG A 193 12.39 30.80 16.28
N ASN A 194 11.16 30.35 16.02
CA ASN A 194 10.74 28.96 16.18
C ASN A 194 10.89 28.12 14.90
N ALA A 195 11.49 28.67 13.83
CA ALA A 195 11.51 28.03 12.51
C ALA A 195 12.04 26.58 12.50
N LYS A 196 13.06 26.26 13.32
CA LYS A 196 13.60 24.89 13.43
C LYS A 196 12.63 23.92 14.10
N GLU A 197 11.95 24.39 15.13
CA GLU A 197 10.98 23.59 15.89
C GLU A 197 9.73 23.34 15.05
N ILE A 198 9.26 24.38 14.34
CA ILE A 198 8.17 24.27 13.36
C ILE A 198 8.55 23.24 12.27
N ALA A 199 9.74 23.33 11.68
CA ALA A 199 10.16 22.39 10.63
C ALA A 199 10.22 20.94 11.13
N ALA A 200 10.75 20.70 12.34
CA ALA A 200 10.79 19.35 12.92
C ALA A 200 9.38 18.81 13.24
N LEU A 201 8.48 19.68 13.68
CA LEU A 201 7.09 19.34 13.92
C LEU A 201 6.34 19.04 12.62
N GLU A 202 6.57 19.83 11.56
CA GLU A 202 6.02 19.60 10.22
C GLU A 202 6.49 18.27 9.62
N GLU A 203 7.76 17.88 9.85
CA GLU A 203 8.28 16.56 9.47
C GLU A 203 7.58 15.44 10.25
N SER A 204 7.37 15.63 11.56
CA SER A 204 6.65 14.67 12.41
C SER A 204 5.18 14.50 11.99
N MET A 205 4.51 15.61 11.65
CA MET A 205 3.14 15.59 11.13
C MET A 205 3.07 14.89 9.77
N ASN A 206 4.06 15.10 8.88
CA ASN A 206 4.16 14.36 7.63
C ASN A 206 4.36 12.85 7.86
N ALA A 207 5.22 12.47 8.80
CA ALA A 207 5.44 11.07 9.15
C ALA A 207 4.16 10.41 9.70
N ARG A 208 3.41 11.11 10.55
CA ARG A 208 2.12 10.62 11.07
C ARG A 208 1.07 10.50 9.97
N ALA A 209 1.00 11.46 9.04
CA ALA A 209 0.11 11.38 7.88
C ALA A 209 0.47 10.19 6.96
N GLN A 210 1.76 9.89 6.77
CA GLN A 210 2.20 8.68 6.06
C GLN A 210 1.80 7.40 6.79
N GLU A 211 1.95 7.34 8.11
CA GLU A 211 1.53 6.20 8.91
C GLU A 211 0.02 5.95 8.79
N LEU A 212 -0.80 6.99 8.96
CA LEU A 212 -2.26 6.91 8.78
C LEU A 212 -2.64 6.48 7.36
N ALA A 213 -1.88 6.91 6.35
CA ALA A 213 -2.09 6.47 4.98
C ALA A 213 -1.78 4.97 4.78
N ARG A 214 -0.70 4.46 5.40
CA ARG A 214 -0.38 3.01 5.38
C ARG A 214 -1.46 2.19 6.08
N GLU A 215 -1.91 2.64 7.25
CA GLU A 215 -3.00 1.99 8.01
C GLU A 215 -4.30 1.95 7.19
N LYS A 216 -4.67 3.08 6.58
CA LYS A 216 -5.84 3.15 5.71
C LYS A 216 -5.73 2.19 4.54
N LYS A 217 -4.59 2.16 3.83
CA LYS A 217 -4.38 1.23 2.71
C LYS A 217 -4.47 -0.22 3.15
N LEU A 218 -3.89 -0.56 4.30
CA LEU A 218 -3.99 -1.91 4.86
C LEU A 218 -5.45 -2.29 5.13
N ALA A 219 -6.23 -1.37 5.71
CA ALA A 219 -7.65 -1.58 5.95
C ALA A 219 -8.46 -1.68 4.65
N ASP A 220 -8.19 -0.81 3.67
CA ASP A 220 -8.84 -0.79 2.36
C ASP A 220 -8.55 -2.05 1.56
N ARG A 221 -7.39 -2.68 1.78
CA ARG A 221 -6.91 -3.93 1.17
C ARG A 221 -7.23 -5.19 1.98
N ALA A 222 -7.99 -5.08 3.08
CA ALA A 222 -8.30 -6.22 3.96
C ALA A 222 -9.10 -7.35 3.27
N PHE A 223 -9.77 -7.07 2.16
CA PHE A 223 -10.50 -8.06 1.36
C PHE A 223 -9.58 -8.93 0.49
N LEU A 224 -8.31 -8.55 0.33
CA LEU A 224 -7.33 -9.32 -0.41
C LEU A 224 -6.84 -10.51 0.43
N ASP A 225 -6.45 -11.58 -0.26
CA ASP A 225 -5.59 -12.58 0.34
C ASP A 225 -4.34 -11.89 0.92
N GLN A 226 -4.03 -12.16 2.18
CA GLN A 226 -2.89 -11.54 2.87
C GLN A 226 -1.57 -12.26 2.54
N LYS A 227 -1.65 -13.48 1.98
CA LYS A 227 -0.51 -14.28 1.55
C LYS A 227 -0.75 -14.94 0.18
N PRO A 228 -1.05 -14.17 -0.88
CA PRO A 228 -1.22 -14.74 -2.22
C PRO A 228 0.02 -15.55 -2.61
N GLU A 229 -0.17 -16.80 -3.02
CA GLU A 229 0.93 -17.73 -3.38
C GLU A 229 1.96 -17.93 -2.26
N GLY A 230 1.59 -17.68 -1.01
CA GLY A 230 2.46 -17.72 0.18
C GLY A 230 3.32 -16.47 0.42
N VAL A 231 3.23 -15.46 -0.46
CA VAL A 231 3.99 -14.20 -0.36
C VAL A 231 3.20 -13.17 0.46
N PRO A 232 3.75 -12.59 1.53
CA PRO A 232 3.06 -11.54 2.27
C PRO A 232 2.67 -10.36 1.37
N LEU A 233 1.42 -9.90 1.47
CA LEU A 233 0.88 -8.82 0.63
C LEU A 233 1.75 -7.54 0.65
N ARG A 234 2.36 -7.23 1.81
CA ARG A 234 3.28 -6.09 2.00
C ARG A 234 4.56 -6.16 1.18
N GLU A 235 4.94 -7.34 0.69
CA GLU A 235 6.13 -7.56 -0.14
C GLU A 235 5.82 -7.46 -1.64
N LEU A 236 4.54 -7.32 -2.00
CA LEU A 236 4.12 -7.14 -3.38
C LEU A 236 4.18 -5.67 -3.78
N PRO A 237 4.62 -5.35 -5.01
CA PRO A 237 4.70 -3.99 -5.52
C PRO A 237 3.32 -3.47 -6.00
N LEU A 238 2.30 -3.58 -5.14
CA LEU A 238 0.91 -3.22 -5.49
C LEU A 238 0.76 -1.74 -5.86
N ASP A 239 1.60 -0.88 -5.28
CA ASP A 239 1.56 0.56 -5.51
C ASP A 239 2.25 0.99 -6.81
N ASP A 240 3.16 0.15 -7.31
CA ASP A 240 3.87 0.36 -8.57
C ASP A 240 3.13 -0.29 -9.76
N ASP A 241 2.17 -1.19 -9.47
CA ASP A 241 1.35 -1.85 -10.48
C ASP A 241 0.19 -0.97 -10.95
N SER A 242 0.28 -0.46 -12.17
CA SER A 242 -0.70 0.47 -12.72
C SER A 242 -2.13 -0.11 -12.78
N ASP A 243 -2.23 -1.41 -13.07
CA ASP A 243 -3.51 -2.10 -13.21
C ASP A 243 -4.18 -2.27 -11.85
N PHE A 244 -3.41 -2.70 -10.84
CA PHE A 244 -3.89 -2.77 -9.46
C PHE A 244 -4.32 -1.40 -8.92
N VAL A 245 -3.52 -0.36 -9.14
CA VAL A 245 -3.85 1.01 -8.71
C VAL A 245 -5.12 1.52 -9.41
N ALA A 246 -5.32 1.21 -10.68
CA ALA A 246 -6.54 1.57 -11.41
C ALA A 246 -7.79 0.87 -10.82
N MET A 247 -7.69 -0.43 -10.53
CA MET A 247 -8.77 -1.18 -9.88
C MET A 247 -9.08 -0.65 -8.47
N GLU A 248 -8.06 -0.28 -7.69
CA GLU A 248 -8.24 0.32 -6.36
C GLU A 248 -8.97 1.68 -6.44
N GLN A 249 -8.68 2.49 -7.45
CA GLN A 249 -9.39 3.74 -7.71
C GLN A 249 -10.85 3.51 -8.11
N GLU A 250 -11.10 2.55 -9.00
CA GLU A 250 -12.46 2.18 -9.43
C GLU A 250 -13.29 1.67 -8.25
N ARG A 251 -12.72 0.81 -7.41
CA ARG A 251 -13.37 0.30 -6.20
C ARG A 251 -13.77 1.44 -5.26
N ARG A 252 -12.86 2.40 -5.04
CA ARG A 252 -13.15 3.60 -4.23
C ARG A 252 -14.31 4.41 -4.81
N GLN A 253 -14.35 4.62 -6.11
CA GLN A 253 -15.46 5.34 -6.76
C GLN A 253 -16.80 4.62 -6.62
N LEU A 254 -16.81 3.28 -6.69
CA LEU A 254 -18.02 2.48 -6.51
C LEU A 254 -18.55 2.54 -5.07
N LEU A 255 -17.62 2.52 -4.10
CA LEU A 255 -17.92 2.68 -2.68
C LEU A 255 -18.43 4.08 -2.34
N GLU A 256 -17.89 5.13 -2.97
CA GLU A 256 -18.35 6.51 -2.74
C GLU A 256 -19.76 6.76 -3.32
N LYS A 257 -20.09 6.16 -4.47
CA LYS A 257 -21.39 6.36 -5.13
C LYS A 257 -22.56 5.71 -4.38
N ASP A 258 -22.55 4.38 -4.26
CA ASP A 258 -23.57 3.60 -3.55
C ASP A 258 -23.08 2.15 -3.38
N PRO A 259 -22.47 1.80 -2.23
CA PRO A 259 -21.95 0.45 -1.99
C PRO A 259 -23.00 -0.65 -2.13
N ARG A 260 -24.26 -0.37 -1.78
CA ARG A 260 -25.33 -1.38 -1.77
C ARG A 260 -25.78 -1.68 -3.19
N ARG A 261 -25.91 -0.64 -4.01
CA ARG A 261 -26.29 -0.80 -5.42
C ARG A 261 -25.17 -1.40 -6.25
N ASN A 262 -23.91 -1.08 -5.92
CA ASN A 262 -22.73 -1.52 -6.67
C ASN A 262 -22.10 -2.81 -6.14
N ALA A 263 -22.71 -3.49 -5.17
CA ALA A 263 -22.12 -4.63 -4.46
C ALA A 263 -21.58 -5.76 -5.38
N LYS A 264 -22.28 -6.06 -6.49
CA LYS A 264 -21.84 -7.08 -7.45
C LYS A 264 -20.60 -6.66 -8.24
N GLU A 265 -20.55 -5.40 -8.62
CA GLU A 265 -19.43 -4.82 -9.37
C GLU A 265 -18.20 -4.71 -8.49
N ILE A 266 -18.39 -4.28 -7.23
CA ILE A 266 -17.35 -4.27 -6.20
C ILE A 266 -16.81 -5.69 -6.00
N ALA A 267 -17.67 -6.71 -5.82
CA ALA A 267 -17.20 -8.08 -5.62
C ALA A 267 -16.40 -8.63 -6.81
N ALA A 268 -16.85 -8.38 -8.05
CA ALA A 268 -16.11 -8.80 -9.25
C ALA A 268 -14.76 -8.07 -9.39
N LEU A 269 -14.71 -6.81 -9.01
CA LEU A 269 -13.47 -6.03 -8.99
C LEU A 269 -12.52 -6.52 -7.90
N GLU A 270 -13.03 -6.85 -6.71
CA GLU A 270 -12.26 -7.43 -5.60
C GLU A 270 -11.67 -8.81 -5.97
N GLU A 271 -12.41 -9.65 -6.71
CA GLU A 271 -11.89 -10.89 -7.28
C GLU A 271 -10.77 -10.63 -8.29
N SER A 272 -10.93 -9.61 -9.15
CA SER A 272 -9.92 -9.23 -10.14
C SER A 272 -8.65 -8.69 -9.49
N MET A 273 -8.79 -7.89 -8.42
CA MET A 273 -7.66 -7.40 -7.62
C MET A 273 -6.93 -8.54 -6.91
N ASN A 274 -7.67 -9.54 -6.40
CA ASN A 274 -7.07 -10.76 -5.83
C ASN A 274 -6.30 -11.55 -6.88
N ALA A 275 -6.86 -11.72 -8.09
CA ALA A 275 -6.19 -12.40 -9.19
C ALA A 275 -4.89 -11.68 -9.60
N ARG A 276 -4.91 -10.34 -9.67
CA ARG A 276 -3.70 -9.55 -9.96
C ARG A 276 -2.65 -9.65 -8.83
N ALA A 277 -3.07 -9.65 -7.57
CA ALA A 277 -2.16 -9.86 -6.45
C ALA A 277 -1.51 -11.26 -6.48
N GLN A 278 -2.26 -12.30 -6.87
CA GLN A 278 -1.72 -13.64 -7.09
C GLN A 278 -0.71 -13.66 -8.25
N GLU A 279 -1.01 -13.00 -9.36
CA GLU A 279 -0.08 -12.88 -10.49
C GLU A 279 1.23 -12.20 -10.09
N LEU A 280 1.15 -11.05 -9.43
CA LEU A 280 2.32 -10.33 -8.90
C LEU A 280 3.11 -11.18 -7.90
N ALA A 281 2.44 -12.00 -7.08
CA ALA A 281 3.11 -12.93 -6.19
C ALA A 281 3.87 -14.03 -6.95
N ARG A 282 3.30 -14.59 -8.04
CA ARG A 282 4.00 -15.55 -8.91
C ARG A 282 5.20 -14.92 -9.59
N GLU A 283 5.06 -13.71 -10.11
CA GLU A 283 6.15 -12.95 -10.74
C GLU A 283 7.27 -12.67 -9.75
N LYS A 284 6.94 -12.21 -8.54
CA LYS A 284 7.91 -11.98 -7.47
C LYS A 284 8.65 -13.27 -7.12
N LYS A 285 7.95 -14.39 -6.89
CA LYS A 285 8.58 -15.68 -6.59
C LYS A 285 9.52 -16.12 -7.71
N LEU A 286 9.11 -15.96 -8.97
CA LEU A 286 9.95 -16.30 -10.10
C LEU A 286 11.22 -15.44 -10.12
N ALA A 287 11.10 -14.14 -9.86
CA ALA A 287 12.23 -13.23 -9.76
C ALA A 287 13.15 -13.57 -8.57
N ASP A 288 12.58 -13.87 -7.41
CA ASP A 288 13.31 -14.26 -6.19
C ASP A 288 14.08 -15.57 -6.38
N ARG A 289 13.57 -16.45 -7.26
CA ARG A 289 14.15 -17.75 -7.66
C ARG A 289 15.03 -17.69 -8.91
N ALA A 290 15.36 -16.50 -9.42
CA ALA A 290 16.17 -16.34 -10.64
C ALA A 290 17.60 -16.91 -10.52
N PHE A 291 18.10 -17.10 -9.30
CA PHE A 291 19.41 -17.72 -9.03
C PHE A 291 19.41 -19.25 -9.21
N LEU A 292 18.23 -19.87 -9.33
CA LEU A 292 18.10 -21.30 -9.57
C LEU A 292 18.32 -21.62 -11.04
N ASP A 293 18.78 -22.84 -11.31
CA ASP A 293 18.63 -23.43 -12.63
C ASP A 293 17.15 -23.40 -13.04
N GLN A 294 16.87 -22.87 -14.23
CA GLN A 294 15.51 -22.73 -14.73
C GLN A 294 14.97 -24.03 -15.35
N LYS A 295 15.87 -24.98 -15.65
CA LYS A 295 15.54 -26.31 -16.18
C LYS A 295 16.37 -27.42 -15.51
N PRO A 296 16.30 -27.58 -14.17
CA PRO A 296 16.99 -28.66 -13.47
C PRO A 296 16.58 -30.01 -14.07
N GLU A 297 17.56 -30.82 -14.48
CA GLU A 297 17.33 -32.12 -15.14
C GLU A 297 16.46 -32.05 -16.42
N GLY A 298 16.37 -30.87 -17.05
CA GLY A 298 15.53 -30.59 -18.21
C GLY A 298 14.07 -30.25 -17.88
N VAL A 299 13.66 -30.29 -16.60
CA VAL A 299 12.30 -29.98 -16.14
C VAL A 299 12.17 -28.49 -15.87
N PRO A 300 11.21 -27.76 -16.47
CA PRO A 300 10.98 -26.35 -16.15
C PRO A 300 10.73 -26.13 -14.66
N LEU A 301 11.42 -25.15 -14.06
CA LEU A 301 11.35 -24.86 -12.62
C LEU A 301 9.89 -24.67 -12.12
N ARG A 302 9.03 -24.07 -12.95
CA ARG A 302 7.59 -23.86 -12.68
C ARG A 302 6.77 -25.15 -12.54
N GLU A 303 7.28 -26.28 -13.03
CA GLU A 303 6.61 -27.59 -12.94
C GLU A 303 7.06 -28.37 -11.69
N LEU A 304 8.05 -27.86 -10.95
CA LEU A 304 8.49 -28.47 -9.71
C LEU A 304 7.61 -28.03 -8.54
N PRO A 305 7.29 -28.95 -7.61
CA PRO A 305 6.47 -28.64 -6.42
C PRO A 305 7.31 -27.95 -5.33
N LEU A 306 8.03 -26.88 -5.68
CA LEU A 306 8.93 -26.17 -4.76
C LEU A 306 8.20 -25.58 -3.55
N ASP A 307 6.92 -25.23 -3.73
CA ASP A 307 6.09 -24.64 -2.68
C ASP A 307 5.54 -25.68 -1.69
N ASP A 308 5.45 -26.94 -2.13
CA ASP A 308 5.00 -28.07 -1.30
C ASP A 308 6.19 -28.75 -0.59
N ASP A 309 7.43 -28.46 -1.01
CA ASP A 309 8.64 -29.01 -0.41
C ASP A 309 9.07 -28.20 0.83
N SER A 310 8.87 -28.78 2.02
CA SER A 310 9.15 -28.10 3.29
C SER A 310 10.60 -27.65 3.43
N ASP A 311 11.54 -28.43 2.89
CA ASP A 311 12.98 -28.15 2.99
C ASP A 311 13.35 -26.97 2.09
N PHE A 312 12.84 -26.95 0.85
CA PHE A 312 12.99 -25.82 -0.06
C PHE A 312 12.39 -24.53 0.50
N VAL A 313 11.17 -24.59 1.04
CA VAL A 313 10.50 -23.44 1.66
C VAL A 313 11.29 -22.92 2.87
N ALA A 314 11.86 -23.81 3.69
CA ALA A 314 12.70 -23.41 4.82
C ALA A 314 13.98 -22.69 4.36
N MET A 315 14.66 -23.21 3.34
CA MET A 315 15.84 -22.56 2.75
C MET A 315 15.50 -21.20 2.13
N GLU A 316 14.34 -21.07 1.46
CA GLU A 316 13.89 -19.80 0.90
C GLU A 316 13.62 -18.74 1.98
N GLN A 317 13.07 -19.15 3.13
CA GLN A 317 12.88 -18.26 4.29
C GLN A 317 14.21 -17.85 4.90
N GLU A 318 15.16 -18.78 5.08
CA GLU A 318 16.50 -18.48 5.59
C GLU A 318 17.24 -17.51 4.67
N ARG A 319 17.18 -17.72 3.36
CA ARG A 319 17.77 -16.83 2.35
C ARG A 319 17.20 -15.42 2.47
N ARG A 320 15.87 -15.29 2.59
CA ARG A 320 15.21 -13.99 2.81
C ARG A 320 15.71 -13.29 4.06
N GLN A 321 15.84 -14.00 5.19
CA GLN A 321 16.37 -13.42 6.43
C GLN A 321 17.83 -12.94 6.29
N LEU A 322 18.66 -13.68 5.56
CA LEU A 322 20.06 -13.29 5.32
C LEU A 322 20.16 -12.03 4.44
N LEU A 323 19.28 -11.92 3.44
CA LEU A 323 19.17 -10.74 2.57
C LEU A 323 18.65 -9.51 3.33
N GLU A 324 17.67 -9.67 4.24
CA GLU A 324 17.16 -8.55 5.04
C GLU A 324 18.19 -8.01 6.04
N LYS A 325 19.04 -8.88 6.61
CA LYS A 325 20.02 -8.47 7.63
C LYS A 325 21.17 -7.65 7.05
N ASP A 326 21.95 -8.24 6.14
CA ASP A 326 23.08 -7.60 5.44
C ASP A 326 23.56 -8.52 4.30
N PRO A 327 23.11 -8.31 3.06
CA PRO A 327 23.49 -9.14 1.93
C PRO A 327 25.00 -9.20 1.69
N ARG A 328 25.73 -8.10 1.97
CA ARG A 328 27.17 -8.01 1.70
C ARG A 328 27.96 -8.83 2.71
N ARG A 329 27.56 -8.74 3.98
CA ARG A 329 28.21 -9.52 5.05
C ARG A 329 27.87 -11.00 4.96
N ASN A 330 26.66 -11.35 4.52
CA ASN A 330 26.16 -12.72 4.45
C ASN A 330 26.40 -13.40 3.09
N ALA A 331 27.10 -12.76 2.15
CA ALA A 331 27.23 -13.22 0.77
C ALA A 331 27.70 -14.69 0.62
N LYS A 332 28.62 -15.17 1.46
CA LYS A 332 29.08 -16.57 1.42
C LYS A 332 28.03 -17.56 1.89
N GLU A 333 27.27 -17.19 2.91
CA GLU A 333 26.19 -18.01 3.47
C GLU A 333 25.01 -18.08 2.50
N ILE A 334 24.66 -16.94 1.90
CA ILE A 334 23.67 -16.85 0.82
C ILE A 334 24.09 -17.75 -0.35
N ALA A 335 25.33 -17.66 -0.84
CA ALA A 335 25.79 -18.48 -1.95
C ALA A 335 25.73 -20.00 -1.65
N ALA A 336 26.15 -20.41 -0.45
CA ALA A 336 26.07 -21.82 -0.04
C ALA A 336 24.62 -22.33 0.07
N LEU A 337 23.71 -21.46 0.54
CA LEU A 337 22.29 -21.75 0.62
C LEU A 337 21.66 -21.83 -0.79
N GLU A 338 22.03 -20.93 -1.70
CA GLU A 338 21.60 -20.95 -3.10
C GLU A 338 22.08 -22.22 -3.83
N GLU A 339 23.29 -22.70 -3.57
CA GLU A 339 23.77 -24.02 -4.06
C GLU A 339 22.93 -25.17 -3.50
N SER A 340 22.59 -25.13 -2.20
CA SER A 340 21.76 -26.16 -1.55
C SER A 340 20.33 -26.18 -2.11
N MET A 341 19.75 -25.00 -2.35
CA MET A 341 18.44 -24.86 -3.00
C MET A 341 18.46 -25.38 -4.43
N ASN A 342 19.53 -25.11 -5.19
CA ASN A 342 19.72 -25.69 -6.54
C ASN A 342 19.80 -27.21 -6.49
N ALA A 343 20.56 -27.78 -5.55
CA ALA A 343 20.65 -29.23 -5.38
C ALA A 343 19.29 -29.86 -5.04
N ARG A 344 18.49 -29.23 -4.17
CA ARG A 344 17.13 -29.68 -3.85
C ARG A 344 16.19 -29.58 -5.05
N ALA A 345 16.27 -28.51 -5.82
CA ALA A 345 15.50 -28.38 -7.07
C ALA A 345 15.87 -29.47 -8.10
N GLN A 346 17.16 -29.83 -8.22
CA GLN A 346 17.60 -30.96 -9.04
C GLN A 346 17.05 -32.29 -8.53
N GLU A 347 17.06 -32.53 -7.22
CA GLU A 347 16.50 -33.73 -6.62
C GLU A 347 14.99 -33.86 -6.90
N LEU A 348 14.22 -32.79 -6.67
CA LEU A 348 12.79 -32.74 -6.99
C LEU A 348 12.52 -32.95 -8.47
N ALA A 349 13.38 -32.45 -9.36
CA ALA A 349 13.27 -32.71 -10.79
C ALA A 349 13.53 -34.19 -11.14
N ARG A 350 14.51 -34.85 -10.50
CA ARG A 350 14.75 -36.30 -10.67
C ARG A 350 13.57 -37.12 -10.17
N GLU A 351 13.03 -36.77 -9.00
CA GLU A 351 11.86 -37.44 -8.42
C GLU A 351 10.64 -37.30 -9.33
N LYS A 352 10.37 -36.09 -9.84
CA LYS A 352 9.30 -35.84 -10.80
C LYS A 352 9.47 -36.68 -12.07
N LYS A 353 10.66 -36.68 -12.68
CA LYS A 353 10.94 -37.50 -13.88
C LYS A 353 10.74 -38.99 -13.62
N LEU A 354 11.20 -39.48 -12.45
CA LEU A 354 11.01 -40.87 -12.08
C LEU A 354 9.51 -41.21 -11.93
N ALA A 355 8.73 -40.33 -11.30
CA ALA A 355 7.29 -40.48 -11.18
C ALA A 355 6.58 -40.42 -12.55
N ASP A 356 6.97 -39.49 -13.42
CA ASP A 356 6.43 -39.35 -14.77
C ASP A 356 6.71 -40.58 -15.63
N ARG A 357 7.83 -41.27 -15.38
CA ARG A 357 8.29 -42.50 -16.04
C ARG A 357 7.85 -43.80 -15.33
N ALA A 358 6.97 -43.73 -14.33
CA ALA A 358 6.55 -44.90 -13.55
C ALA A 358 5.79 -45.96 -14.38
N PHE A 359 5.24 -45.57 -15.54
CA PHE A 359 4.57 -46.49 -16.48
C PHE A 359 5.55 -47.35 -17.30
N LEU A 360 6.84 -47.02 -17.29
CA LEU A 360 7.86 -47.79 -17.97
C LEU A 360 8.22 -49.05 -17.17
N ASP A 361 8.65 -50.09 -17.87
CA ASP A 361 9.41 -51.17 -17.26
C ASP A 361 10.61 -50.56 -16.52
N GLN A 362 10.76 -50.90 -15.23
CA GLN A 362 11.83 -50.37 -14.39
C GLN A 362 13.16 -51.11 -14.62
N LYS A 363 13.11 -52.28 -15.27
CA LYS A 363 14.28 -53.09 -15.64
C LYS A 363 14.15 -53.68 -17.05
N PRO A 364 14.01 -52.86 -18.10
CA PRO A 364 13.98 -53.33 -19.48
C PRO A 364 15.22 -54.16 -19.78
N GLU A 365 15.04 -55.38 -20.29
CA GLU A 365 16.13 -56.34 -20.57
C GLU A 365 17.05 -56.63 -19.35
N GLY A 366 16.55 -56.42 -18.13
CA GLY A 366 17.28 -56.56 -16.88
C GLY A 366 18.18 -55.39 -16.50
N VAL A 367 18.17 -54.29 -17.27
CA VAL A 367 18.96 -53.07 -17.00
C VAL A 367 18.11 -52.06 -16.24
N PRO A 368 18.55 -51.53 -15.08
CA PRO A 368 17.82 -50.50 -14.36
C PRO A 368 17.57 -49.27 -15.23
N LEU A 369 16.33 -48.75 -15.25
CA LEU A 369 15.92 -47.61 -16.06
C LEU A 369 16.84 -46.38 -15.88
N ARG A 370 17.32 -46.15 -14.66
CA ARG A 370 18.27 -45.07 -14.31
C ARG A 370 19.64 -45.15 -15.00
N GLU A 371 19.99 -46.31 -15.54
CA GLU A 371 21.26 -46.54 -16.25
C GLU A 371 21.12 -46.35 -17.76
N LEU A 372 19.89 -46.18 -18.26
CA LEU A 372 19.63 -45.93 -19.67
C LEU A 372 19.78 -44.44 -19.99
N PRO A 373 20.35 -44.09 -21.16
CA PRO A 373 20.51 -42.71 -21.60
C PRO A 373 19.21 -42.15 -22.19
N LEU A 374 18.09 -42.26 -21.46
CA LEU A 374 16.76 -41.84 -21.94
C LEU A 374 16.69 -40.33 -22.25
N ASP A 375 17.47 -39.54 -21.51
CA ASP A 375 17.51 -38.08 -21.67
C ASP A 375 18.34 -37.64 -22.89
N ASP A 376 19.25 -38.50 -23.36
CA ASP A 376 20.08 -38.25 -24.54
C ASP A 376 19.44 -38.81 -25.83
N ASP A 377 18.39 -39.62 -25.71
CA ASP A 377 17.66 -40.21 -26.83
C ASP A 377 16.58 -39.27 -27.35
N SER A 378 16.80 -38.68 -28.53
CA SER A 378 15.89 -37.68 -29.11
C SER A 378 14.48 -38.21 -29.35
N ASP A 379 14.36 -39.49 -29.71
CA ASP A 379 13.08 -40.13 -30.01
C ASP A 379 12.28 -40.35 -28.73
N PHE A 380 12.94 -40.85 -27.67
CA PHE A 380 12.34 -40.99 -26.35
C PHE A 380 11.88 -39.64 -25.78
N VAL A 381 12.72 -38.61 -25.87
CA VAL A 381 12.39 -37.25 -25.40
C VAL A 381 11.20 -36.67 -26.19
N ALA A 382 11.12 -36.91 -27.50
CA ALA A 382 9.99 -36.47 -28.32
C ALA A 382 8.68 -37.15 -27.89
N MET A 383 8.71 -38.48 -27.65
CA MET A 383 7.54 -39.21 -27.15
C MET A 383 7.13 -38.76 -25.74
N GLU A 384 8.10 -38.46 -24.86
CA GLU A 384 7.83 -37.94 -23.52
C GLU A 384 7.11 -36.57 -23.57
N GLN A 385 7.52 -35.70 -24.49
CA GLN A 385 6.87 -34.41 -24.74
C GLN A 385 5.45 -34.57 -25.30
N GLU A 386 5.25 -35.47 -26.27
CA GLU A 386 3.93 -35.75 -26.84
C GLU A 386 2.97 -36.31 -25.77
N ARG A 387 3.45 -37.23 -24.93
CA ARG A 387 2.68 -37.79 -23.82
C ARG A 387 2.24 -36.70 -22.85
N ARG A 388 3.16 -35.78 -22.51
CA ARG A 388 2.86 -34.64 -21.63
C ARG A 388 1.76 -33.75 -22.22
N GLN A 389 1.82 -33.44 -23.51
CA GLN A 389 0.78 -32.64 -24.18
C GLN A 389 -0.58 -33.34 -24.20
N LEU A 390 -0.62 -34.67 -24.37
CA LEU A 390 -1.87 -35.44 -24.35
C LEU A 390 -2.49 -35.47 -22.94
N LEU A 391 -1.66 -35.56 -21.90
CA LEU A 391 -2.07 -35.47 -20.50
C LEU A 391 -2.58 -34.07 -20.12
N GLU A 392 -1.96 -33.00 -20.62
CA GLU A 392 -2.42 -31.63 -20.34
C GLU A 392 -3.76 -31.30 -21.02
N LYS A 393 -4.01 -31.85 -22.22
CA LYS A 393 -5.24 -31.56 -22.98
C LYS A 393 -6.48 -32.21 -22.38
N ASP A 394 -6.51 -33.53 -22.31
CA ASP A 394 -7.60 -34.33 -21.74
C ASP A 394 -7.16 -35.80 -21.62
N PRO A 395 -6.67 -36.24 -20.45
CA PRO A 395 -6.20 -37.61 -20.24
C PRO A 395 -7.26 -38.66 -20.54
N ARG A 396 -8.54 -38.36 -20.29
CA ARG A 396 -9.64 -39.33 -20.45
C ARG A 396 -9.95 -39.53 -21.92
N ARG A 397 -10.00 -38.43 -22.68
CA ARG A 397 -10.24 -38.49 -24.13
C ARG A 397 -9.05 -39.09 -24.88
N ASN A 398 -7.83 -38.82 -24.42
CA ASN A 398 -6.60 -39.24 -25.10
C ASN A 398 -6.07 -40.60 -24.59
N ALA A 399 -6.80 -41.32 -23.74
CA ALA A 399 -6.31 -42.52 -23.07
C ALA A 399 -5.74 -43.60 -24.01
N ARG A 400 -6.33 -43.79 -25.19
CA ARG A 400 -5.83 -44.76 -26.19
C ARG A 400 -4.52 -44.31 -26.84
N GLU A 401 -4.40 -43.02 -27.15
CA GLU A 401 -3.17 -42.44 -27.74
C GLU A 401 -2.04 -42.45 -26.70
N ILE A 402 -2.35 -42.10 -25.46
CA ILE A 402 -1.42 -42.19 -24.33
C ILE A 402 -0.93 -43.63 -24.16
N ALA A 403 -1.83 -44.62 -24.12
CA ALA A 403 -1.42 -46.02 -23.97
C ALA A 403 -0.51 -46.53 -25.11
N ALA A 404 -0.84 -46.18 -26.37
CA ALA A 404 0.00 -46.56 -27.52
C ALA A 404 1.38 -45.87 -27.50
N LEU A 405 1.43 -44.63 -27.03
CA LEU A 405 2.67 -43.88 -26.86
C LEU A 405 3.50 -44.46 -25.71
N GLU A 406 2.88 -44.83 -24.59
CA GLU A 406 3.53 -45.51 -23.46
C GLU A 406 4.11 -46.87 -23.85
N GLU A 407 3.42 -47.66 -24.69
CA GLU A 407 3.95 -48.89 -25.28
C GLU A 407 5.17 -48.61 -26.18
N SER A 408 5.12 -47.56 -27.00
CA SER A 408 6.23 -47.17 -27.89
C SER A 408 7.46 -46.70 -27.09
N MET A 409 7.24 -45.95 -26.02
CA MET A 409 8.29 -45.53 -25.09
C MET A 409 8.92 -46.74 -24.37
N ASN A 410 8.11 -47.72 -23.96
CA ASN A 410 8.60 -48.98 -23.39
C ASN A 410 9.46 -49.77 -24.39
N ALA A 411 9.02 -49.87 -25.64
CA ALA A 411 9.80 -50.53 -26.70
C ALA A 411 11.14 -49.82 -26.93
N ARG A 412 11.16 -48.48 -26.98
CA ARG A 412 12.40 -47.70 -27.11
C ARG A 412 13.33 -47.87 -25.91
N ALA A 413 12.80 -47.91 -24.70
CA ALA A 413 13.59 -48.20 -23.50
C ALA A 413 14.22 -49.62 -23.55
N GLN A 414 13.50 -50.61 -24.07
CA GLN A 414 14.06 -51.95 -24.31
C GLN A 414 15.16 -51.93 -25.36
N GLU A 415 15.00 -51.21 -26.47
CA GLU A 415 16.06 -51.05 -27.48
C GLU A 415 17.33 -50.44 -26.89
N LEU A 416 17.19 -49.32 -26.15
CA LEU A 416 18.30 -48.67 -25.47
C LEU A 416 18.97 -49.59 -24.45
N ALA A 417 18.20 -50.44 -23.77
CA ALA A 417 18.76 -51.46 -22.87
C ALA A 417 19.59 -52.51 -23.62
N ARG A 418 19.12 -52.99 -24.78
CA ARG A 418 19.89 -53.92 -25.64
C ARG A 418 21.16 -53.28 -26.16
N GLU A 419 21.09 -52.03 -26.61
CA GLU A 419 22.24 -51.25 -27.07
C GLU A 419 23.27 -51.05 -25.95
N LYS A 420 22.82 -50.67 -24.75
CA LYS A 420 23.68 -50.54 -23.58
C LYS A 420 24.35 -51.87 -23.23
N LYS A 421 23.61 -52.99 -23.18
CA LYS A 421 24.18 -54.31 -22.90
C LYS A 421 25.23 -54.69 -23.94
N LEU A 422 24.96 -54.44 -25.23
CA LEU A 422 25.93 -54.70 -26.29
C LEU A 422 27.20 -53.83 -26.12
N ALA A 423 27.04 -52.55 -25.77
CA ALA A 423 28.15 -51.65 -25.49
C ALA A 423 28.95 -52.09 -24.24
N ASP A 424 28.27 -52.51 -23.18
CA ASP A 424 28.89 -53.03 -21.96
C ASP A 424 29.67 -54.33 -22.21
N ARG A 425 29.25 -55.11 -23.23
CA ARG A 425 29.89 -56.32 -23.76
C ARG A 425 30.97 -56.06 -24.81
N ALA A 426 31.30 -54.80 -25.13
CA ALA A 426 32.30 -54.46 -26.16
C ALA A 426 33.72 -55.02 -25.88
N PHE A 427 34.00 -55.41 -24.63
CA PHE A 427 35.27 -56.06 -24.25
C PHE A 427 35.38 -57.52 -24.71
N LEU A 428 34.26 -58.17 -25.03
CA LEU A 428 34.20 -59.54 -25.53
C LEU A 428 34.52 -59.60 -27.03
N ASP A 429 34.86 -60.79 -27.52
CA ASP A 429 34.88 -61.04 -28.95
C ASP A 429 33.47 -60.77 -29.52
N GLN A 430 33.39 -60.01 -30.61
CA GLN A 430 32.12 -59.65 -31.22
C GLN A 430 31.60 -60.75 -32.16
N LYS A 431 32.46 -61.71 -32.53
CA LYS A 431 32.12 -62.87 -33.36
C LYS A 431 32.79 -64.15 -32.85
N PRO A 432 32.51 -64.58 -31.60
CA PRO A 432 33.03 -65.84 -31.09
C PRO A 432 32.64 -66.99 -32.04
N GLU A 433 33.64 -67.76 -32.50
CA GLU A 433 33.46 -68.83 -33.48
C GLU A 433 32.74 -68.39 -34.78
N GLY A 434 32.78 -67.09 -35.12
CA GLY A 434 32.12 -66.51 -36.29
C GLY A 434 30.64 -66.13 -36.11
N VAL A 435 30.03 -66.39 -34.95
CA VAL A 435 28.64 -66.05 -34.64
C VAL A 435 28.56 -64.67 -33.99
N PRO A 436 27.74 -63.72 -34.50
CA PRO A 436 27.58 -62.40 -33.89
C PRO A 436 27.15 -62.50 -32.43
N LEU A 437 27.83 -61.76 -31.54
CA LEU A 437 27.57 -61.78 -30.08
C LEU A 437 26.10 -61.49 -29.72
N ARG A 438 25.42 -60.65 -30.53
CA ARG A 438 23.99 -60.30 -30.39
C ARG A 438 23.02 -61.46 -30.68
N GLU A 439 23.46 -62.51 -31.34
CA GLU A 439 22.64 -63.69 -31.70
C GLU A 439 22.78 -64.82 -30.68
N LEU A 440 23.69 -64.67 -29.70
CA LEU A 440 23.86 -65.63 -28.62
C LEU A 440 22.85 -65.36 -27.49
N PRO A 441 22.21 -66.41 -26.92
CA PRO A 441 21.27 -66.28 -25.81
C PRO A 441 22.00 -66.07 -24.47
N LEU A 442 22.90 -65.08 -24.42
CA LEU A 442 23.74 -64.79 -23.25
C LEU A 442 22.94 -64.40 -22.01
N ASP A 443 21.72 -63.91 -22.22
CA ASP A 443 20.81 -63.49 -21.16
C ASP A 443 20.06 -64.66 -20.51
N ASP A 444 19.99 -65.81 -21.19
CA ASP A 444 19.39 -67.04 -20.68
C ASP A 444 20.41 -67.90 -19.90
N ASP A 445 21.70 -67.56 -19.98
CA ASP A 445 22.78 -68.25 -19.30
C ASP A 445 23.06 -67.62 -17.92
N SER A 446 22.68 -68.33 -16.86
CA SER A 446 22.80 -67.84 -15.49
C SER A 446 24.24 -67.58 -15.05
N ASP A 447 25.21 -68.34 -15.58
CA ASP A 447 26.61 -68.21 -15.23
C ASP A 447 27.20 -66.96 -15.88
N PHE A 448 26.86 -66.73 -17.16
CA PHE A 448 27.24 -65.51 -17.88
C PHE A 448 26.66 -64.26 -17.23
N VAL A 449 25.36 -64.28 -16.88
CA VAL A 449 24.70 -63.16 -16.18
C VAL A 449 25.37 -62.87 -14.83
N ALA A 450 25.76 -63.90 -14.08
CA ALA A 450 26.47 -63.72 -12.81
C ALA A 450 27.85 -63.08 -13.00
N MET A 451 28.61 -63.49 -14.04
CA MET A 451 29.90 -62.89 -14.38
C MET A 451 29.75 -61.43 -14.83
N GLU A 452 28.69 -61.09 -15.58
CA GLU A 452 28.39 -59.69 -15.94
C GLU A 452 28.03 -58.83 -14.73
N GLN A 453 27.31 -59.38 -13.75
CA GLN A 453 27.02 -58.68 -12.50
C GLN A 453 28.28 -58.47 -11.65
N GLU A 454 29.15 -59.48 -11.53
CA GLU A 454 30.44 -59.35 -10.85
C GLU A 454 31.29 -58.28 -11.51
N ARG A 455 31.36 -58.28 -12.85
CA ARG A 455 32.06 -57.28 -13.63
C ARG A 455 31.54 -55.87 -13.39
N ARG A 456 30.21 -55.68 -13.34
CA ARG A 456 29.58 -54.38 -13.03
C ARG A 456 29.96 -53.89 -11.62
N GLN A 457 29.91 -54.75 -10.61
CA GLN A 457 30.32 -54.39 -9.25
C GLN A 457 31.80 -54.01 -9.14
N LEU A 458 32.67 -54.68 -9.92
CA LEU A 458 34.10 -54.35 -9.96
C LEU A 458 34.38 -53.01 -10.65
N LEU A 459 33.57 -52.62 -11.63
CA LEU A 459 33.63 -51.30 -12.28
C LEU A 459 33.13 -50.17 -11.36
N GLU A 460 32.12 -50.43 -10.54
CA GLU A 460 31.55 -49.44 -9.62
C GLU A 460 32.48 -49.09 -8.45
N LYS A 461 33.29 -50.05 -7.97
CA LYS A 461 34.20 -49.84 -6.83
C LYS A 461 35.48 -49.08 -7.20
N ASP A 462 36.35 -49.71 -8.01
CA ASP A 462 37.62 -49.13 -8.49
C ASP A 462 38.15 -49.94 -9.69
N PRO A 463 37.92 -49.48 -10.93
CA PRO A 463 38.34 -50.18 -12.14
C PRO A 463 39.85 -50.43 -12.23
N ARG A 464 40.68 -49.56 -11.65
CA ARG A 464 42.14 -49.66 -11.73
C ARG A 464 42.67 -50.73 -10.78
N ARG A 465 42.09 -50.84 -9.59
CA ARG A 465 42.45 -51.84 -8.60
C ARG A 465 41.99 -53.26 -8.99
N ASN A 466 40.88 -53.36 -9.73
CA ASN A 466 40.24 -54.62 -10.09
C ASN A 466 40.65 -55.17 -11.47
N ALA A 467 41.64 -54.56 -12.14
CA ALA A 467 42.01 -54.91 -13.52
C ALA A 467 42.37 -56.40 -13.74
N LYS A 468 42.95 -57.08 -12.74
CA LYS A 468 43.28 -58.51 -12.82
C LYS A 468 42.04 -59.41 -12.77
N GLU A 469 41.06 -59.08 -11.94
CA GLU A 469 39.79 -59.81 -11.82
C GLU A 469 38.92 -59.57 -13.07
N MET A 470 38.91 -58.34 -13.58
CA MET A 470 38.27 -58.00 -14.86
C MET A 470 38.87 -58.78 -16.04
N LEU A 471 40.20 -58.97 -16.07
CA LEU A 471 40.86 -59.78 -17.10
C LEU A 471 40.55 -61.28 -16.96
N ARG A 472 40.32 -61.76 -15.73
CA ARG A 472 39.90 -63.13 -15.45
C ARG A 472 38.49 -63.38 -15.97
N LEU A 473 37.55 -62.48 -15.68
CA LEU A 473 36.16 -62.54 -16.17
C LEU A 473 36.04 -62.43 -17.70
N ARG A 474 37.02 -61.80 -18.37
CA ARG A 474 37.07 -61.77 -19.84
C ARG A 474 37.52 -63.11 -20.46
N ARG A 475 38.25 -63.92 -19.72
CA ARG A 475 38.86 -65.17 -20.19
C ARG A 475 38.06 -66.42 -19.80
N ALA A 476 37.41 -66.35 -18.63
CA ALA A 476 36.37 -67.29 -18.24
C ALA A 476 35.17 -67.13 -19.18
#